data_AF-A0A355GRK2-F1
#
_entry.id   AF-A0A355GRK2-F1
#
_cell.length_a   1.000
_cell.length_b   1.000
_cell.length_c   1.000
_cell.angle_alpha   90.00
_cell.angle_beta   90.00
_cell.angle_gamma   90.00
#
_symmetry.space_group_name_H-M   'P 1'
#
loop_
_entity.id
_entity.type
_entity.pdbx_description
1 polymer ?
#
loop_
_entity_poly.entity_id
_entity_poly.type
_entity_poly.pdbx_seq_one_letter_code
_entity_poly.pdbx_strand_id
1 'polypeptide(L)' 'MIKMLERAINLRNNMQLVDLEVLVPQDHLLRKIDKVVDFSHIYDLVEHLYCEDNGRPAVDPVV' A
#
# COMPACT_ATOMS: atom_id res chain seq x y z
N MET A 1 34.17 11.54 28.46
CA MET A 1 33.57 12.40 27.41
C MET A 1 32.15 11.91 27.18
N ILE A 2 31.14 12.63 27.67
CA ILE A 2 29.73 12.24 27.55
C ILE A 2 29.28 12.57 26.14
N LYS A 3 28.94 11.57 25.32
CA LYS A 3 28.27 11.80 24.04
C LYS A 3 26.87 12.33 24.33
N MET A 4 26.63 13.62 24.10
CA MET A 4 25.27 14.14 24.04
C MET A 4 24.56 13.52 22.84
N LEU A 5 23.35 13.00 23.05
CA LEU A 5 22.46 12.64 21.96
C LEU A 5 22.02 13.91 21.24
N GLU A 6 22.42 14.05 19.97
CA GLU A 6 21.84 15.06 19.09
C GLU A 6 20.37 14.72 18.82
N ARG A 7 19.48 15.71 18.99
CA ARG A 7 18.06 15.54 18.72
C ARG A 7 17.82 15.65 17.21
N ALA A 8 17.13 14.66 16.65
CA ALA A 8 16.73 14.68 15.25
C ALA A 8 15.83 15.88 14.93
N ILE A 9 15.95 16.41 13.71
CA ILE A 9 15.14 17.52 13.20
C ILE A 9 13.67 17.10 13.18
N ASN A 10 12.78 17.97 13.68
CA ASN A 10 11.34 17.73 13.70
C ASN A 10 10.72 18.07 12.33
N LEU A 11 10.16 17.07 11.65
CA LEU A 11 9.61 17.20 10.30
C LEU A 11 8.07 17.18 10.21
N ARG A 12 7.34 17.23 11.34
CA ARG A 12 5.90 16.90 11.44
C ARG A 12 4.93 17.66 10.51
N ASN A 13 5.33 18.81 9.94
CA ASN A 13 4.47 19.63 9.07
C ASN A 13 5.07 19.88 7.67
N ASN A 14 6.03 19.06 7.23
CA ASN A 14 6.62 19.20 5.89
C ASN A 14 5.82 18.42 4.85
N MET A 15 5.60 19.02 3.68
CA MET A 15 5.04 18.34 2.52
C MET A 15 6.11 17.43 1.90
N GLN A 16 5.79 16.17 1.65
CA GLN A 16 6.68 15.22 0.98
C GLN A 16 6.01 14.75 -0.31
N LEU A 17 6.72 14.88 -1.42
CA LEU A 17 6.36 14.22 -2.67
C LEU A 17 7.09 12.88 -2.71
N VAL A 18 6.32 11.79 -2.65
CA VAL A 18 6.87 10.43 -2.64
C VAL A 18 6.21 9.65 -3.77
N ASP A 19 7.01 8.98 -4.58
CA ASP A 19 6.52 7.97 -5.49
C ASP A 19 6.23 6.69 -4.68
N LEU A 20 4.98 6.24 -4.71
CA LEU A 20 4.55 5.06 -3.94
C LEU A 20 5.16 3.77 -4.51
N GLU A 21 5.51 3.73 -5.80
CA GLU A 21 6.11 2.55 -6.42
C GLU A 21 7.49 2.25 -5.85
N VAL A 22 8.28 3.28 -5.55
CA VAL A 22 9.61 3.09 -4.95
C VAL A 22 9.56 2.66 -3.47
N LEU A 23 8.40 2.75 -2.82
CA LEU A 23 8.23 2.23 -1.46
C LEU A 23 8.15 0.70 -1.42
N VAL A 24 7.80 0.05 -2.54
CA VAL A 24 7.71 -1.41 -2.63
C VAL A 24 8.98 -1.96 -3.32
N PRO A 25 9.82 -2.75 -2.61
CA PRO A 25 11.05 -3.30 -3.18
C PRO A 25 10.83 -4.03 -4.50
N GLN A 26 11.79 -3.92 -5.43
CA GLN A 26 11.68 -4.52 -6.77
C GLN A 26 11.64 -6.06 -6.74
N ASP A 27 12.26 -6.67 -5.74
CA ASP A 27 12.31 -8.11 -5.54
C ASP A 27 11.17 -8.64 -4.65
N HIS A 28 10.24 -7.77 -4.24
CA HIS A 28 9.13 -8.12 -3.36
C HIS A 28 8.25 -9.22 -3.95
N LEU A 29 7.80 -10.14 -3.10
CA LEU A 29 7.04 -11.32 -3.51
C LEU A 29 5.77 -10.95 -4.30
N LEU A 30 5.02 -9.95 -3.84
CA LEU A 30 3.78 -9.55 -4.51
C LEU A 30 4.02 -9.04 -5.94
N ARG A 31 5.15 -8.37 -6.23
CA ARG A 31 5.53 -7.98 -7.60
C ARG A 31 5.82 -9.18 -8.50
N LYS A 32 6.27 -10.31 -7.92
CA LYS A 32 6.50 -11.55 -8.67
C LYS A 32 5.19 -12.28 -8.94
N ILE A 33 4.27 -12.27 -7.97
CA ILE A 33 2.94 -12.87 -8.10
C ILE A 33 2.13 -12.12 -9.15
N ASP A 34 2.09 -10.80 -9.08
CA ASP A 34 1.39 -9.93 -10.03
C ASP A 34 1.80 -10.17 -11.50
N LYS A 35 3.09 -10.49 -11.73
CA LYS A 35 3.61 -10.81 -13.07
C LYS A 35 3.14 -12.15 -13.64
N VAL A 36 2.69 -13.09 -12.80
CA VAL A 36 2.41 -14.48 -13.21
C VAL A 36 0.97 -14.89 -12.97
N VAL A 37 0.22 -14.15 -12.16
CA VAL A 37 -1.18 -14.43 -11.86
C VAL A 37 -2.06 -13.45 -12.61
N ASP A 38 -2.99 -13.97 -13.38
CA ASP A 38 -4.06 -13.18 -13.99
C ASP A 38 -5.18 -12.96 -12.96
N PHE A 39 -5.29 -11.73 -12.47
CA PHE A 39 -6.33 -11.31 -11.52
C PHE A 39 -7.59 -10.76 -12.18
N SER A 40 -7.74 -10.85 -13.51
CA SER A 40 -8.91 -10.30 -14.24
C SER A 40 -10.26 -10.80 -13.72
N HIS A 41 -10.31 -12.00 -13.14
CA HIS A 41 -11.53 -12.62 -12.60
C HIS A 41 -11.65 -12.55 -11.07
N ILE A 42 -10.77 -11.81 -10.38
CA ILE A 42 -10.76 -11.83 -8.91
C ILE A 42 -12.06 -11.32 -8.30
N TYR A 43 -12.70 -10.32 -8.93
CA TYR A 43 -13.97 -9.76 -8.47
C TYR A 43 -15.08 -10.82 -8.50
N ASP A 44 -15.22 -11.55 -9.61
CA ASP A 44 -16.20 -12.63 -9.74
C ASP A 44 -16.01 -13.72 -8.66
N LEU A 45 -14.76 -14.00 -8.29
CA LEU A 45 -14.43 -15.02 -7.28
C LEU A 45 -14.82 -14.59 -5.87
N VAL A 46 -14.70 -13.30 -5.55
CA VAL A 46 -14.86 -12.81 -4.16
C VAL A 46 -16.15 -12.03 -3.93
N GLU A 47 -16.92 -11.70 -4.97
CA GLU A 47 -18.13 -10.87 -4.90
C GLU A 47 -19.07 -11.30 -3.78
N HIS A 48 -19.38 -12.61 -3.71
CA HIS A 48 -20.25 -13.19 -2.69
C HIS A 48 -19.78 -13.03 -1.23
N LEU A 49 -18.52 -12.65 -1.01
CA LEU A 49 -17.96 -12.38 0.33
C LEU A 49 -18.21 -10.93 0.77
N TYR A 50 -18.59 -10.06 -0.15
CA TYR A 50 -18.89 -8.65 0.12
C TYR A 50 -20.37 -8.45 0.41
N CYS A 51 -20.66 -7.48 1.26
CA CYS A 51 -22.03 -7.07 1.57
C CYS A 51 -22.53 -6.07 0.52
N GLU A 52 -23.71 -6.33 -0.04
CA GLU A 52 -24.31 -5.50 -1.09
C GLU A 52 -24.86 -4.15 -0.58
N ASP A 53 -25.37 -4.08 0.66
CA ASP A 53 -26.29 -3.01 1.08
C ASP A 53 -25.97 -2.32 2.41
N ASN A 54 -25.11 -2.89 3.26
CA ASN A 54 -24.77 -2.33 4.57
C ASN A 54 -23.26 -2.23 4.85
N GLY A 55 -22.43 -2.52 3.86
CA GLY A 55 -20.97 -2.42 3.96
C GLY A 55 -20.46 -0.98 3.91
N ARG A 56 -19.27 -0.76 4.46
CA ARG A 56 -18.49 0.46 4.16
C ARG A 56 -18.05 0.37 2.69
N PRO A 57 -18.33 1.38 1.83
CA PRO A 57 -17.84 1.38 0.46
C PRO A 57 -16.32 1.23 0.46
N ALA A 58 -15.81 0.16 -0.15
CA ALA A 58 -14.39 0.01 -0.39
C ALA A 58 -13.98 0.98 -1.52
N VAL A 59 -12.84 1.64 -1.35
CA VAL A 59 -12.20 2.31 -2.49
C VAL A 59 -11.58 1.20 -3.32
N ASP A 60 -11.97 1.13 -4.59
CA ASP A 60 -11.40 0.16 -5.51
C ASP A 60 -9.89 0.42 -5.64
N PRO A 61 -9.03 -0.58 -5.36
CA PRO A 61 -7.58 -0.42 -5.39
C PRO A 61 -7.02 -0.15 -6.80
N VAL A 62 -7.84 -0.28 -7.85
CA VAL A 62 -7.47 -0.02 -9.25
C VAL A 62 -7.77 1.43 -9.69
N VAL A 63 -8.42 2.25 -8.83
CA VAL A 63 -8.88 3.61 -9.15
C VAL A 63 -7.91 4.70 -8.68
#